data_AF-A0A9Q8ZC09-F1
#
_entry.id   AF-A0A9Q8ZC09-F1
#
_cell.length_a   1.000
_cell.length_b   1.000
_cell.length_c   1.000
_cell.angle_alpha   90.00
_cell.angle_beta   90.00
_cell.angle_gamma   90.00
#
_symmetry.space_group_name_H-M   'P 1'
#
loop_
_entity.id
_entity.type
_entity.pdbx_description
1 polymer ?
#
loop_
_entity_poly.entity_id
_entity_poly.type
_entity_poly.pdbx_seq_one_letter_code
_entity_poly.pdbx_strand_id
1 'polypeptide(L)'
;MTKLLDLCYDVLLQILEEINPEDVAACIQTSRGFRDFIRENTRIYKTLYLKHFREEFTFVTTAVDDLIATMSYDNLGLSHNKALITELFQHISQNHDAFMCRSSLWSRMKTAKYKPADNEEGRQISAKLLSFFGFPPSNVGKKGLPTHSYARSRVYDLRNYTDKNKWGPFRNDGSMRVDWEMIESIMVVIGYNSLFGVTTLPQALPYRLQPPWFQPLDGLIPDIKDPLENGQRDYIALLQQPDLPLDMKDPYRVQGIWSRIVCFLDYTNLYHFNFDTEARRLPADEPRPALLTDEAIRHILMDLRVTDVTAPGPSDNPALPVVHFKGMSRAIDAQWDPNANSGIRGTVRLTAEGEVRWQTISVFQGGEERWRSDGIQVGGLRSPRGVVGTWFDKDFDVHGPAGPTAFWKISDEIPDSDDEDDTEDDFWGH
;
A
#
# COMPACT_ATOMS: atom_id res chain seq x y z
N MET A 1 22.52 -9.16 54.18
CA MET A 1 22.77 -8.97 52.73
C MET A 1 21.58 -9.59 52.03
N THR A 2 20.67 -8.78 51.47
CA THR A 2 19.48 -9.23 50.76
C THR A 2 19.92 -9.96 49.49
N LYS A 3 19.41 -11.19 49.24
CA LYS A 3 19.75 -11.92 48.02
C LYS A 3 18.92 -11.35 46.87
N LEU A 4 19.42 -11.43 45.63
CA LEU A 4 18.71 -10.87 44.47
C LEU A 4 17.30 -11.48 44.29
N LEU A 5 17.13 -12.76 44.61
CA LEU A 5 15.82 -13.45 44.56
C LEU A 5 14.87 -13.07 45.71
N ASP A 6 15.37 -12.35 46.73
CA ASP A 6 14.53 -11.84 47.83
C ASP A 6 13.94 -10.46 47.49
N LEU A 7 14.30 -9.89 46.33
CA LEU A 7 13.70 -8.65 45.82
C LEU A 7 12.24 -8.90 45.41
N CYS A 8 11.42 -7.84 45.46
CA CYS A 8 10.08 -7.95 44.93
C CYS A 8 10.11 -8.20 43.42
N TYR A 9 9.08 -8.89 42.94
CA TYR A 9 8.97 -9.36 41.56
C TYR A 9 9.26 -8.25 40.54
N ASP A 10 8.66 -7.07 40.70
CA ASP A 10 8.82 -5.96 39.76
C ASP A 10 10.24 -5.39 39.72
N VAL A 11 10.92 -5.32 40.87
CA VAL A 11 12.29 -4.80 40.93
C VAL A 11 13.27 -5.79 40.30
N LEU A 12 13.10 -7.10 40.57
CA LEU A 12 13.93 -8.11 39.92
C LEU A 12 13.71 -8.14 38.40
N LEU A 13 12.46 -7.99 37.97
CA LEU A 13 12.10 -7.91 36.56
C LEU A 13 12.76 -6.69 35.89
N GLN A 14 12.68 -5.52 36.51
CA GLN A 14 13.26 -4.29 35.97
C GLN A 14 14.80 -4.36 35.89
N ILE A 15 15.47 -4.96 36.88
CA ILE A 15 16.91 -5.19 36.83
C ILE A 15 17.28 -6.07 35.63
N LEU A 16 16.54 -7.15 35.42
CA LEU A 16 16.78 -8.09 34.31
C LEU A 16 16.42 -7.50 32.94
N GLU A 17 15.54 -6.51 32.88
CA GLU A 17 15.21 -5.76 31.65
C GLU A 17 16.32 -4.77 31.24
N GLU A 18 17.24 -4.43 32.14
CA GLU A 18 18.29 -3.44 31.88
C GLU A 18 19.65 -4.01 31.47
N ILE A 19 19.89 -5.30 31.71
CA ILE A 19 21.16 -5.98 31.38
C ILE A 19 21.12 -6.64 29.99
N ASN A 20 22.27 -6.94 29.40
CA ASN A 20 22.34 -7.46 28.03
C ASN A 20 21.76 -8.89 27.92
N PRO A 21 21.31 -9.33 26.71
CA PRO A 21 20.75 -10.66 26.50
C PRO A 21 21.73 -11.79 26.88
N GLU A 22 23.02 -11.62 26.62
CA GLU A 22 24.07 -12.55 27.02
C GLU A 22 24.20 -12.67 28.55
N ASP A 23 24.03 -11.56 29.27
CA ASP A 23 24.07 -11.53 30.74
C ASP A 23 22.81 -12.17 31.34
N VAL A 24 21.64 -11.96 30.72
CA VAL A 24 20.41 -12.69 31.10
C VAL A 24 20.57 -14.19 30.88
N ALA A 25 21.19 -14.60 29.77
CA ALA A 25 21.50 -16.00 29.52
C ALA A 25 22.47 -16.55 30.58
N ALA A 26 23.44 -15.76 31.03
CA ALA A 26 24.29 -16.11 32.16
C ALA A 26 23.49 -16.24 33.47
N CYS A 27 22.57 -15.30 33.77
CA CYS A 27 21.70 -15.36 34.95
C CYS A 27 20.87 -16.65 35.01
N ILE A 28 20.32 -17.12 33.87
CA ILE A 28 19.58 -18.40 33.77
C ILE A 28 20.44 -19.60 34.21
N GLN A 29 21.76 -19.52 34.00
CA GLN A 29 22.68 -20.59 34.36
C GLN A 29 23.10 -20.55 35.83
N THR A 30 22.91 -19.44 36.54
CA THR A 30 23.38 -19.27 37.93
C THR A 30 22.58 -20.05 38.98
N SER A 31 21.25 -20.17 38.83
CA SER A 31 20.40 -20.87 39.81
C SER A 31 19.07 -21.32 39.23
N ARG A 32 18.40 -22.28 39.89
CA ARG A 32 17.04 -22.70 39.50
C ARG A 32 16.03 -21.57 39.63
N GLY A 33 16.08 -20.79 40.71
CA GLY A 33 15.16 -19.66 40.91
C GLY A 33 15.25 -18.61 39.80
N PHE A 34 16.47 -18.26 39.36
CA PHE A 34 16.65 -17.37 38.20
C PHE A 34 16.17 -17.99 36.90
N ARG A 35 16.47 -19.27 36.67
CA ARG A 35 16.04 -19.99 35.47
C ARG A 35 14.53 -20.00 35.34
N ASP A 36 13.83 -20.34 36.42
CA ASP A 36 12.37 -20.45 36.44
C ASP A 36 11.74 -19.06 36.28
N PHE A 37 12.21 -18.08 37.06
CA PHE A 37 11.76 -16.69 36.94
C PHE A 37 11.95 -16.15 35.52
N ILE A 38 13.14 -16.27 34.93
CA ILE A 38 13.39 -15.72 33.60
C ILE A 38 12.59 -16.46 32.52
N ARG A 39 12.50 -17.80 32.57
CA ARG A 39 11.73 -18.60 31.58
C ARG A 39 10.23 -18.34 31.61
N GLU A 40 9.65 -18.15 32.79
CA GLU A 40 8.21 -17.88 32.93
C GLU A 40 7.86 -16.43 32.52
N ASN A 41 8.83 -15.53 32.58
CA ASN A 41 8.64 -14.11 32.28
C ASN A 41 8.97 -13.75 30.83
N THR A 42 8.03 -14.08 29.92
CA THR A 42 8.08 -13.73 28.49
C THR A 42 8.32 -12.23 28.23
N ARG A 43 7.95 -11.36 29.17
CA ARG A 43 8.19 -9.92 29.12
C ARG A 43 9.69 -9.57 29.06
N ILE A 44 10.55 -10.25 29.83
CA ILE A 44 11.99 -9.96 29.86
C ILE A 44 12.59 -10.15 28.46
N TYR A 45 12.34 -11.31 27.85
CA TYR A 45 12.79 -11.58 26.49
C TYR A 45 12.24 -10.57 25.49
N LYS A 46 10.97 -10.18 25.60
CA LYS A 46 10.36 -9.19 24.72
C LYS A 46 11.00 -7.81 24.89
N THR A 47 11.23 -7.36 26.12
CA THR A 47 11.84 -6.06 26.41
C THR A 47 13.27 -6.01 25.88
N LEU A 48 14.08 -7.03 26.16
CA LEU A 48 15.46 -7.11 25.70
C LEU A 48 15.56 -7.24 24.19
N TYR A 49 14.72 -8.09 23.59
CA TYR A 49 14.62 -8.19 22.14
C TYR A 49 14.31 -6.82 21.53
N LEU A 50 13.26 -6.13 22.02
CA LEU A 50 12.90 -4.80 21.52
C LEU A 50 13.95 -3.72 21.85
N LYS A 51 14.76 -3.87 22.89
CA LYS A 51 15.81 -2.90 23.25
C LYS A 51 17.00 -3.04 22.30
N HIS A 52 17.49 -4.26 22.09
CA HIS A 52 18.71 -4.52 21.31
C HIS A 52 18.47 -4.65 19.80
N PHE A 53 17.42 -5.35 19.35
CA PHE A 53 17.16 -5.48 17.90
C PHE A 53 16.69 -4.17 17.24
N ARG A 54 16.29 -3.16 18.02
CA ARG A 54 15.97 -1.83 17.47
C ARG A 54 17.20 -1.08 16.98
N GLU A 55 18.39 -1.38 17.51
CA GLU A 55 19.66 -0.79 17.04
C GLU A 55 20.00 -1.31 15.63
N GLU A 56 19.57 -2.52 15.30
CA GLU A 56 19.73 -3.17 13.99
C GLU A 56 18.66 -2.77 12.96
N PHE A 57 17.83 -1.76 13.24
CA PHE A 57 16.71 -1.37 12.38
C PHE A 57 17.14 -1.11 10.93
N THR A 58 18.21 -0.34 10.72
CA THR A 58 18.69 -0.03 9.37
C THR A 58 19.22 -1.27 8.66
N PHE A 59 19.98 -2.12 9.37
CA PHE A 59 20.51 -3.36 8.81
C PHE A 59 19.39 -4.30 8.36
N VAL A 60 18.44 -4.59 9.25
CA VAL A 60 17.33 -5.52 8.97
C VAL A 60 16.44 -4.98 7.86
N THR A 61 16.09 -3.69 7.89
CA THR A 61 15.20 -3.13 6.86
C THR A 61 15.87 -3.11 5.48
N THR A 62 17.16 -2.80 5.41
CA THR A 62 17.93 -2.88 4.15
C THR A 62 18.00 -4.31 3.63
N ALA A 63 18.35 -5.28 4.49
CA ALA A 63 18.45 -6.68 4.09
C ALA A 63 17.11 -7.24 3.59
N VAL A 64 15.99 -6.86 4.22
CA VAL A 64 14.65 -7.27 3.76
C VAL A 64 14.30 -6.61 2.43
N ASP A 65 14.60 -5.31 2.23
CA ASP A 65 14.37 -4.63 0.95
C ASP A 65 15.17 -5.30 -0.18
N ASP A 66 16.43 -5.65 0.07
CA ASP A 66 17.28 -6.38 -0.89
C ASP A 66 16.74 -7.78 -1.21
N LEU A 67 16.28 -8.52 -0.19
CA LEU A 67 15.66 -9.83 -0.37
C LEU A 67 14.38 -9.72 -1.20
N ILE A 68 13.57 -8.68 -1.00
CA ILE A 68 12.36 -8.40 -1.78
C ILE A 68 12.73 -8.06 -3.22
N ALA A 69 13.69 -7.17 -3.43
CA ALA A 69 14.15 -6.74 -4.75
C ALA A 69 14.72 -7.88 -5.61
N THR A 70 15.25 -8.93 -4.97
CA THR A 70 15.85 -10.10 -5.62
C THR A 70 14.94 -11.34 -5.63
N MET A 71 13.67 -11.20 -5.22
CA MET A 71 12.73 -12.31 -5.25
C MET A 71 12.53 -12.83 -6.68
N SER A 72 12.61 -14.15 -6.83
CA SER A 72 12.29 -14.87 -8.07
C SER A 72 11.68 -16.22 -7.75
N TYR A 73 11.03 -16.82 -8.74
CA TYR A 73 10.53 -18.20 -8.67
C TYR A 73 11.60 -19.18 -9.16
N ASP A 74 11.72 -20.29 -8.45
CA ASP A 74 12.47 -21.47 -8.90
C ASP A 74 11.65 -22.28 -9.93
N ASN A 75 12.21 -23.41 -10.36
CA ASN A 75 11.57 -24.31 -11.34
C ASN A 75 10.27 -24.95 -10.84
N LEU A 76 9.98 -24.87 -9.54
CA LEU A 76 8.76 -25.38 -8.92
C LEU A 76 7.74 -24.27 -8.65
N GLY A 77 8.02 -23.03 -9.04
CA GLY A 77 7.16 -21.87 -8.77
C GLY A 77 7.23 -21.39 -7.33
N LEU A 78 8.29 -21.73 -6.59
CA LEU A 78 8.51 -21.32 -5.22
C LEU A 78 9.59 -20.24 -5.14
N SER A 79 9.45 -19.31 -4.20
CA SER A 79 10.46 -18.29 -3.96
C SER A 79 11.06 -18.46 -2.57
N HIS A 80 12.36 -18.74 -2.51
CA HIS A 80 13.08 -18.92 -1.25
C HIS A 80 13.11 -17.64 -0.41
N ASN A 81 13.31 -16.47 -1.04
CA ASN A 81 13.25 -15.18 -0.35
C ASN A 81 11.85 -14.93 0.22
N LYS A 82 10.78 -15.22 -0.56
CA LYS A 82 9.39 -15.15 -0.07
C LYS A 82 9.20 -16.00 1.17
N ALA A 83 9.63 -17.27 1.12
CA ALA A 83 9.49 -18.21 2.21
C ALA A 83 10.24 -17.74 3.47
N LEU A 84 11.50 -17.32 3.33
CA LEU A 84 12.33 -16.83 4.42
C LEU A 84 11.72 -15.60 5.12
N ILE A 85 11.34 -14.58 4.35
CA ILE A 85 10.73 -13.36 4.92
C ILE A 85 9.41 -13.73 5.62
N THR A 86 8.60 -14.58 5.00
CA THR A 86 7.33 -15.02 5.58
C THR A 86 7.54 -15.76 6.90
N GLU A 87 8.50 -16.67 6.97
CA GLU A 87 8.86 -17.39 8.20
C GLU A 87 9.30 -16.43 9.31
N LEU A 88 10.16 -15.46 8.98
CA LEU A 88 10.71 -14.50 9.93
C LEU A 88 9.70 -13.47 10.44
N PHE A 89 8.70 -13.08 9.63
CA PHE A 89 7.81 -11.95 9.96
C PHE A 89 6.35 -12.33 10.16
N GLN A 90 5.84 -13.41 9.55
CA GLN A 90 4.43 -13.79 9.73
C GLN A 90 4.17 -14.42 11.09
N HIS A 91 5.04 -15.34 11.51
CA HIS A 91 4.82 -16.15 12.72
C HIS A 91 5.46 -15.53 13.98
N ILE A 92 6.48 -14.69 13.81
CA ILE A 92 7.17 -14.01 14.91
C ILE A 92 6.66 -12.57 15.00
N SER A 93 5.58 -12.37 15.76
CA SER A 93 4.94 -11.06 15.89
C SER A 93 5.90 -9.94 16.31
N GLN A 94 6.89 -10.26 17.16
CA GLN A 94 7.89 -9.34 17.65
C GLN A 94 8.75 -8.76 16.51
N ASN A 95 9.12 -9.57 15.51
CA ASN A 95 9.88 -9.11 14.34
C ASN A 95 9.02 -8.15 13.51
N HIS A 96 7.78 -8.56 13.21
CA HIS A 96 6.83 -7.73 12.49
C HIS A 96 6.61 -6.38 13.18
N ASP A 97 6.37 -6.40 14.49
CA ASP A 97 6.11 -5.19 15.26
C ASP A 97 7.38 -4.30 15.39
N ALA A 98 8.59 -4.90 15.43
CA ALA A 98 9.86 -4.19 15.58
C ALA A 98 10.42 -3.58 14.29
N PHE A 99 10.02 -4.07 13.11
CA PHE A 99 10.58 -3.61 11.83
C PHE A 99 9.54 -3.09 10.84
N MET A 100 8.30 -3.61 10.88
CA MET A 100 7.24 -3.24 9.92
C MET A 100 6.18 -2.33 10.55
N CYS A 101 5.99 -2.33 11.88
CA CYS A 101 5.00 -1.47 12.57
C CYS A 101 5.61 -0.23 13.24
N ARG A 102 6.48 0.50 12.54
CA ARG A 102 7.20 1.68 13.07
C ARG A 102 6.89 2.99 12.35
N SER A 103 5.86 3.01 11.50
CA SER A 103 5.32 4.26 10.95
C SER A 103 4.63 5.12 12.03
N SER A 104 4.30 6.36 11.70
CA SER A 104 3.56 7.24 12.59
C SER A 104 2.15 6.71 12.86
N LEU A 105 1.55 5.94 11.94
CA LEU A 105 0.24 5.29 12.13
C LEU A 105 0.23 4.42 13.40
N TRP A 106 1.24 3.58 13.57
CA TRP A 106 1.33 2.64 14.69
C TRP A 106 1.56 3.33 16.03
N SER A 107 2.23 4.49 16.04
CA SER A 107 2.41 5.28 17.26
C SER A 107 1.08 5.77 17.86
N ARG A 108 0.05 5.95 17.00
CA ARG A 108 -1.27 6.44 17.41
C ARG A 108 -2.05 5.45 18.27
N MET A 109 -1.66 4.18 18.24
CA MET A 109 -2.27 3.14 19.06
C MET A 109 -1.94 3.28 20.55
N LYS A 110 -1.00 4.16 20.94
CA LYS A 110 -0.61 4.46 22.33
C LYS A 110 -0.34 3.21 23.20
N THR A 111 0.15 2.14 22.59
CA THR A 111 0.61 0.96 23.33
C THR A 111 2.12 1.00 23.47
N ALA A 112 2.66 0.63 24.63
CA ALA A 112 4.12 0.57 24.88
C ALA A 112 4.89 -0.31 23.89
N LYS A 113 4.16 -1.10 23.11
CA LYS A 113 4.65 -2.00 22.09
C LYS A 113 5.09 -1.28 20.81
N TYR A 114 4.34 -0.26 20.36
CA TYR A 114 4.57 0.41 19.09
C TYR A 114 5.31 1.73 19.32
N LYS A 115 6.61 1.72 19.02
CA LYS A 115 7.44 2.93 19.00
C LYS A 115 7.77 3.25 17.54
N PRO A 116 7.50 4.49 17.07
CA PRO A 116 7.87 4.86 15.71
C PRO A 116 9.38 4.78 15.50
N ALA A 117 9.83 4.76 14.26
CA ALA A 117 11.24 4.96 13.93
C ALA A 117 11.68 6.37 14.33
N ASP A 118 12.97 6.53 14.63
CA ASP A 118 13.49 7.75 15.27
C ASP A 118 13.48 8.97 14.34
N ASN A 119 13.44 8.76 13.02
CA ASN A 119 13.35 9.80 12.00
C ASN A 119 12.30 9.45 10.92
N GLU A 120 11.98 10.41 10.06
CA GLU A 120 10.98 10.25 9.00
C GLU A 120 11.33 9.14 8.01
N GLU A 121 12.58 9.06 7.56
CA GLU A 121 12.99 8.04 6.59
C GLU A 121 12.85 6.62 7.14
N GLY A 122 13.17 6.41 8.41
CA GLY A 122 12.91 5.13 9.07
C GLY A 122 11.43 4.77 9.15
N ARG A 123 10.54 5.76 9.31
CA ARG A 123 9.08 5.54 9.30
C ARG A 123 8.59 5.17 7.90
N GLN A 124 9.11 5.85 6.88
CA GLN A 124 8.82 5.59 5.47
C GLN A 124 9.29 4.18 5.06
N ILE A 125 10.51 3.78 5.43
CA ILE A 125 11.04 2.42 5.16
C ILE A 125 10.20 1.35 5.86
N SER A 126 9.86 1.55 7.14
CA SER A 126 8.98 0.62 7.86
C SER A 126 7.63 0.45 7.17
N ALA A 127 7.01 1.56 6.74
CA ALA A 127 5.72 1.55 6.06
C ALA A 127 5.80 0.90 4.66
N LYS A 128 6.91 1.12 3.94
CA LYS A 128 7.22 0.47 2.66
C LYS A 128 7.28 -1.05 2.82
N LEU A 129 8.08 -1.53 3.77
CA LEU A 129 8.21 -2.96 4.04
C LEU A 129 6.89 -3.60 4.45
N LEU A 130 6.08 -2.91 5.26
CA LEU A 130 4.75 -3.42 5.59
C LEU A 130 3.82 -3.46 4.38
N SER A 131 3.89 -2.46 3.49
CA SER A 131 3.11 -2.41 2.26
C SER A 131 3.49 -3.54 1.30
N PHE A 132 4.77 -3.88 1.22
CA PHE A 132 5.25 -5.07 0.50
C PHE A 132 4.81 -6.36 1.17
N PHE A 133 5.01 -6.49 2.49
CA PHE A 133 4.60 -7.68 3.23
C PHE A 133 3.10 -7.93 3.12
N GLY A 134 2.26 -6.90 3.27
CA GLY A 134 0.81 -6.99 3.21
C GLY A 134 0.14 -7.19 4.57
N PHE A 135 -1.18 -7.32 4.54
CA PHE A 135 -2.06 -7.30 5.71
C PHE A 135 -2.91 -8.57 5.75
N PRO A 136 -2.31 -9.74 6.05
CA PRO A 136 -3.03 -11.00 5.99
C PRO A 136 -4.17 -11.04 7.03
N PRO A 137 -5.38 -11.52 6.66
CA PRO A 137 -6.56 -11.50 7.54
C PRO A 137 -6.37 -12.25 8.87
N SER A 138 -5.51 -13.27 8.89
CA SER A 138 -5.10 -13.98 10.12
C SER A 138 -4.51 -13.05 11.17
N ASN A 139 -3.91 -11.93 10.76
CA ASN A 139 -3.32 -10.91 11.63
C ASN A 139 -4.34 -9.82 12.01
N VAL A 140 -5.43 -9.68 11.24
CA VAL A 140 -6.45 -8.63 11.40
C VAL A 140 -7.36 -8.91 12.60
N GLY A 141 -7.64 -10.19 12.91
CA GLY A 141 -8.60 -10.62 13.94
C GLY A 141 -8.30 -10.23 15.39
N LYS A 142 -7.14 -9.62 15.70
CA LYS A 142 -6.82 -9.07 17.04
C LYS A 142 -6.18 -7.68 17.04
N LYS A 143 -5.71 -7.17 15.90
CA LYS A 143 -4.92 -5.92 15.80
C LYS A 143 -5.45 -4.89 14.80
N GLY A 144 -6.27 -5.28 13.81
CA GLY A 144 -6.59 -4.43 12.65
C GLY A 144 -7.78 -3.47 12.84
N LEU A 145 -8.70 -3.79 13.75
CA LEU A 145 -9.89 -2.95 14.00
C LEU A 145 -9.56 -1.54 14.50
N PRO A 146 -8.63 -1.33 15.46
CA PRO A 146 -8.37 0.02 15.96
C PRO A 146 -7.42 0.82 15.06
N THR A 147 -6.46 0.17 14.38
CA THR A 147 -5.52 0.86 13.47
C THR A 147 -6.22 1.44 12.26
N HIS A 148 -7.25 0.78 11.75
CA HIS A 148 -8.05 1.24 10.63
C HIS A 148 -8.64 2.64 10.85
N SER A 149 -9.21 2.92 12.03
CA SER A 149 -9.77 4.25 12.33
C SER A 149 -8.75 5.40 12.25
N TYR A 150 -7.48 5.10 12.55
CA TYR A 150 -6.38 6.05 12.45
C TYR A 150 -5.83 6.16 11.02
N ALA A 151 -5.81 5.06 10.27
CA ALA A 151 -5.47 5.07 8.85
C ALA A 151 -6.50 5.86 8.05
N ARG A 152 -7.79 5.62 8.30
CA ARG A 152 -8.91 6.37 7.74
C ARG A 152 -8.80 7.86 8.05
N SER A 153 -8.51 8.20 9.31
CA SER A 153 -8.26 9.59 9.73
C SER A 153 -7.15 10.26 8.92
N ARG A 154 -6.07 9.56 8.57
CA ARG A 154 -5.02 10.10 7.70
C ARG A 154 -5.50 10.26 6.25
N VAL A 155 -6.17 9.25 5.70
CA VAL A 155 -6.60 9.25 4.29
C VAL A 155 -7.63 10.33 4.01
N TYR A 156 -8.60 10.59 4.90
CA TYR A 156 -9.64 11.60 4.67
C TYR A 156 -9.34 12.97 5.29
N ASP A 157 -8.13 13.18 5.80
CA ASP A 157 -7.67 14.51 6.22
C ASP A 157 -7.26 15.31 4.98
N LEU A 158 -8.13 16.22 4.53
CA LEU A 158 -7.96 16.99 3.30
C LEU A 158 -6.73 17.92 3.35
N ARG A 159 -6.13 18.14 4.53
CA ARG A 159 -4.85 18.85 4.68
C ARG A 159 -3.68 18.12 4.01
N ASN A 160 -3.81 16.81 3.78
CA ASN A 160 -2.81 15.99 3.11
C ASN A 160 -2.84 16.09 1.58
N TYR A 161 -3.80 16.81 1.00
CA TYR A 161 -3.98 16.91 -0.44
C TYR A 161 -3.63 18.32 -0.90
N THR A 162 -2.48 18.46 -1.57
CA THR A 162 -1.93 19.77 -1.92
C THR A 162 -1.39 19.80 -3.34
N ASP A 163 -1.14 21.02 -3.85
CA ASP A 163 -0.50 21.19 -5.16
C ASP A 163 0.92 20.62 -5.21
N LYS A 164 1.59 20.45 -4.07
CA LYS A 164 2.97 19.93 -3.98
C LYS A 164 3.01 18.42 -4.22
N ASN A 165 2.07 17.67 -3.65
CA ASN A 165 1.98 16.22 -3.87
C ASN A 165 1.00 15.85 -4.98
N LYS A 166 0.41 16.84 -5.67
CA LYS A 166 -0.57 16.62 -6.73
C LYS A 166 -1.74 15.74 -6.29
N TRP A 167 -2.09 15.80 -4.99
CA TRP A 167 -3.15 15.04 -4.37
C TRP A 167 -2.97 13.51 -4.40
N GLY A 168 -1.80 13.04 -4.83
CA GLY A 168 -1.41 11.63 -4.84
C GLY A 168 -0.71 11.22 -3.54
N PRO A 169 -0.34 9.94 -3.40
CA PRO A 169 0.37 9.39 -2.25
C PRO A 169 1.87 9.75 -2.27
N PHE A 170 2.18 11.04 -2.42
CA PHE A 170 3.54 11.56 -2.48
C PHE A 170 3.81 12.52 -1.33
N ARG A 171 5.09 12.68 -1.01
CA ARG A 171 5.54 13.61 0.03
C ARG A 171 5.12 15.04 -0.29
N ASN A 172 4.69 15.77 0.73
CA ASN A 172 4.20 17.14 0.63
C ASN A 172 5.33 18.19 0.53
N ASP A 173 6.49 17.80 -0.02
CA ASP A 173 7.67 18.64 -0.23
C ASP A 173 7.86 19.03 -1.72
N GLY A 174 7.04 18.47 -2.62
CA GLY A 174 7.15 18.70 -4.07
C GLY A 174 8.17 17.79 -4.77
N SER A 175 8.86 16.91 -4.02
CA SER A 175 9.84 15.97 -4.57
C SER A 175 9.21 14.85 -5.39
N MET A 176 7.90 14.62 -5.23
CA MET A 176 7.17 13.49 -5.81
C MET A 176 7.70 12.11 -5.37
N ARG A 177 8.51 12.06 -4.31
CA ARG A 177 8.86 10.80 -3.63
C ARG A 177 7.61 10.20 -3.01
N VAL A 178 7.54 8.88 -3.00
CA VAL A 178 6.38 8.17 -2.44
C VAL A 178 6.27 8.44 -0.94
N ASP A 179 5.06 8.71 -0.49
CA ASP A 179 4.70 8.68 0.93
C ASP A 179 4.16 7.28 1.26
N TRP A 180 5.07 6.41 1.70
CA TRP A 180 4.75 5.04 2.10
C TRP A 180 3.88 4.98 3.35
N GLU A 181 3.90 6.01 4.21
CA GLU A 181 2.96 6.09 5.33
C GLU A 181 1.52 6.33 4.85
N MET A 182 1.34 7.08 3.76
CA MET A 182 0.04 7.22 3.08
C MET A 182 -0.37 5.92 2.38
N ILE A 183 0.54 5.27 1.63
CA ILE A 183 0.28 3.97 0.99
C ILE A 183 -0.14 2.91 2.02
N GLU A 184 0.58 2.77 3.13
CA GLU A 184 0.24 1.87 4.24
C GLU A 184 -1.19 2.13 4.72
N SER A 185 -1.55 3.41 4.90
CA SER A 185 -2.87 3.80 5.39
C SER A 185 -3.98 3.48 4.39
N ILE A 186 -3.75 3.71 3.10
CA ILE A 186 -4.69 3.35 2.01
C ILE A 186 -4.91 1.83 1.97
N MET A 187 -3.83 1.04 2.03
CA MET A 187 -3.92 -0.44 2.02
C MET A 187 -4.68 -0.98 3.23
N VAL A 188 -4.49 -0.38 4.41
CA VAL A 188 -5.27 -0.71 5.63
C VAL A 188 -6.75 -0.36 5.45
N VAL A 189 -7.06 0.81 4.89
CA VAL A 189 -8.45 1.26 4.69
C VAL A 189 -9.19 0.38 3.69
N ILE A 190 -8.61 0.14 2.52
CA ILE A 190 -9.21 -0.73 1.51
C ILE A 190 -9.32 -2.16 2.04
N GLY A 191 -8.25 -2.66 2.68
CA GLY A 191 -8.24 -4.02 3.23
C GLY A 191 -9.31 -4.24 4.30
N TYR A 192 -9.53 -3.26 5.18
CA TYR A 192 -10.62 -3.31 6.15
C TYR A 192 -11.98 -3.39 5.45
N ASN A 193 -12.29 -2.46 4.53
CA ASN A 193 -13.59 -2.43 3.85
C ASN A 193 -13.84 -3.69 3.01
N SER A 194 -12.81 -4.23 2.36
CA SER A 194 -12.92 -5.50 1.63
C SER A 194 -13.18 -6.70 2.56
N LEU A 195 -12.60 -6.76 3.76
CA LEU A 195 -12.85 -7.86 4.70
C LEU A 195 -14.28 -7.86 5.24
N PHE A 196 -14.80 -6.69 5.62
CA PHE A 196 -16.17 -6.57 6.12
C PHE A 196 -17.22 -6.67 5.00
N GLY A 197 -16.91 -6.16 3.80
CA GLY A 197 -17.76 -6.33 2.62
C GLY A 197 -17.92 -7.79 2.19
N VAL A 198 -16.86 -8.61 2.30
CA VAL A 198 -16.91 -10.05 2.01
C VAL A 198 -17.80 -10.82 3.00
N THR A 199 -17.93 -10.36 4.25
CA THR A 199 -18.83 -11.00 5.23
C THR A 199 -20.32 -10.69 5.02
N THR A 200 -20.63 -9.63 4.25
CA THR A 200 -22.01 -9.21 3.97
C THR A 200 -22.54 -9.67 2.61
N LEU A 201 -21.67 -10.16 1.72
CA LEU A 201 -22.08 -10.71 0.42
C LEU A 201 -22.45 -12.21 0.57
N PRO A 202 -23.60 -12.66 0.03
CA PRO A 202 -24.04 -14.07 0.10
C PRO A 202 -23.09 -15.06 -0.59
N GLN A 203 -22.13 -14.57 -1.36
CA GLN A 203 -21.09 -15.34 -2.03
C GLN A 203 -19.79 -14.56 -1.87
N ALA A 204 -18.80 -15.14 -1.19
CA ALA A 204 -17.48 -14.51 -1.04
C ALA A 204 -16.95 -14.12 -2.42
N LEU A 205 -16.52 -12.86 -2.59
CA LEU A 205 -15.93 -12.38 -3.84
C LEU A 205 -14.85 -13.38 -4.32
N PRO A 206 -14.82 -13.72 -5.62
CA PRO A 206 -13.77 -14.55 -6.20
C PRO A 206 -12.39 -14.07 -5.76
N TYR A 207 -11.45 -15.00 -5.52
CA TYR A 207 -10.10 -14.69 -5.06
C TYR A 207 -9.42 -13.57 -5.87
N ARG A 208 -9.63 -13.55 -7.19
CA ARG A 208 -9.07 -12.54 -8.10
C ARG A 208 -9.59 -11.10 -7.88
N LEU A 209 -10.73 -10.94 -7.20
CA LEU A 209 -11.32 -9.64 -6.84
C LEU A 209 -11.02 -9.23 -5.39
N GLN A 210 -10.23 -10.04 -4.67
CA GLN A 210 -9.73 -9.66 -3.34
C GLN A 210 -8.43 -8.86 -3.47
N PRO A 211 -8.17 -7.90 -2.57
CA PRO A 211 -6.90 -7.18 -2.55
C PRO A 211 -5.69 -8.13 -2.49
N PRO A 212 -4.70 -7.99 -3.39
CA PRO A 212 -3.54 -8.89 -3.45
C PRO A 212 -2.72 -8.92 -2.15
N TRP A 213 -2.80 -7.86 -1.34
CA TRP A 213 -2.10 -7.78 -0.06
C TRP A 213 -2.74 -8.52 1.11
N PHE A 214 -3.76 -9.34 0.86
CA PHE A 214 -4.27 -10.29 1.86
C PHE A 214 -3.39 -11.51 2.04
N GLN A 215 -2.39 -11.71 1.18
CA GLN A 215 -1.38 -12.74 1.34
C GLN A 215 0.02 -12.11 1.48
N PRO A 216 0.88 -12.66 2.36
CA PRO A 216 2.23 -12.16 2.56
C PRO A 216 3.02 -12.12 1.26
N LEU A 217 3.56 -10.94 0.91
CA LEU A 217 4.42 -10.69 -0.24
C LEU A 217 3.80 -11.10 -1.59
N ASP A 218 2.48 -11.26 -1.64
CA ASP A 218 1.83 -11.78 -2.83
C ASP A 218 1.79 -10.75 -3.95
N GLY A 219 2.07 -11.24 -5.15
CA GLY A 219 2.17 -10.42 -6.35
C GLY A 219 3.35 -9.43 -6.41
N LEU A 220 4.40 -9.60 -5.59
CA LEU A 220 5.63 -8.78 -5.72
C LEU A 220 6.62 -9.31 -6.77
N ILE A 221 6.53 -10.59 -7.12
CA ILE A 221 7.36 -11.19 -8.17
C ILE A 221 6.66 -10.96 -9.51
N PRO A 222 7.30 -10.32 -10.50
CA PRO A 222 6.69 -10.14 -11.82
C PRO A 222 6.30 -11.49 -12.46
N ASP A 223 5.05 -11.60 -12.92
CA ASP A 223 4.49 -12.86 -13.44
C ASP A 223 5.16 -13.38 -14.73
N ILE A 224 5.80 -12.48 -15.48
CA ILE A 224 6.42 -12.81 -16.77
C ILE A 224 7.82 -12.21 -16.82
N LYS A 225 8.81 -13.09 -16.87
CA LYS A 225 10.17 -12.76 -17.30
C LYS A 225 10.10 -12.30 -18.75
N ASP A 226 10.68 -11.14 -19.06
CA ASP A 226 10.74 -10.65 -20.43
C ASP A 226 11.29 -11.76 -21.35
N PRO A 227 10.60 -12.19 -22.42
CA PRO A 227 11.05 -13.30 -23.27
C PRO A 227 12.46 -13.10 -23.86
N LEU A 228 12.98 -11.87 -23.79
CA LEU A 228 14.30 -11.45 -24.25
C LEU A 228 15.31 -11.25 -23.10
N GLU A 229 15.22 -12.04 -22.02
CA GLU A 229 16.03 -11.98 -20.78
C GLU A 229 17.58 -11.84 -20.96
N ASN A 230 18.13 -12.03 -22.16
CA ASN A 230 19.56 -11.85 -22.44
C ASN A 230 19.95 -10.42 -22.88
N GLY A 231 18.99 -9.50 -23.02
CA GLY A 231 19.25 -8.09 -23.29
C GLY A 231 18.10 -7.22 -22.82
N GLN A 232 18.37 -6.25 -21.94
CA GLN A 232 17.37 -5.29 -21.47
C GLN A 232 16.76 -4.59 -22.70
N ARG A 233 15.48 -4.82 -22.95
CA ARG A 233 14.78 -4.25 -24.11
C ARG A 233 14.82 -2.73 -23.99
N ASP A 234 15.50 -2.07 -24.92
CA ASP A 234 15.56 -0.61 -24.96
C ASP A 234 14.24 -0.04 -25.48
N TYR A 235 13.31 0.18 -24.56
CA TYR A 235 11.98 0.71 -24.86
C TYR A 235 12.02 2.11 -25.48
N ILE A 236 13.07 2.90 -25.21
CA ILE A 236 13.24 4.23 -25.81
C ILE A 236 13.60 4.10 -27.29
N ALA A 237 14.47 3.15 -27.65
CA ALA A 237 14.78 2.86 -29.05
C ALA A 237 13.57 2.36 -29.83
N LEU A 238 12.66 1.59 -29.21
CA LEU A 238 11.44 1.09 -29.85
C LEU A 238 10.47 2.20 -30.28
N LEU A 239 10.54 3.39 -29.67
CA LEU A 239 9.71 4.52 -30.06
C LEU A 239 9.99 4.99 -31.50
N GLN A 240 11.19 4.72 -32.01
CA GLN A 240 11.60 5.07 -33.38
C GLN A 240 11.04 4.09 -34.44
N GLN A 241 10.36 3.02 -34.02
CA GLN A 241 9.81 2.01 -34.90
C GLN A 241 8.29 2.21 -35.06
N PRO A 242 7.81 2.97 -36.06
CA PRO A 242 6.39 3.30 -36.18
C PRO A 242 5.52 2.07 -36.40
N ASP A 243 5.98 1.10 -37.18
CA ASP A 243 5.23 -0.12 -37.55
C ASP A 243 5.08 -1.13 -36.40
N LEU A 244 5.81 -0.93 -35.30
CA LEU A 244 5.74 -1.84 -34.17
C LEU A 244 4.45 -1.58 -33.36
N PRO A 245 3.64 -2.62 -33.08
CA PRO A 245 2.44 -2.51 -32.25
C PRO A 245 2.70 -1.83 -30.90
N LEU A 246 1.72 -1.07 -30.40
CA LEU A 246 1.86 -0.26 -29.18
C LEU A 246 2.07 -1.11 -27.92
N ASP A 247 1.43 -2.26 -27.84
CA ASP A 247 1.60 -3.25 -26.76
C ASP A 247 3.06 -3.74 -26.68
N MET A 248 3.76 -3.85 -27.81
CA MET A 248 5.18 -4.21 -27.82
C MET A 248 6.09 -3.06 -27.36
N LYS A 249 5.61 -1.82 -27.37
CA LYS A 249 6.30 -0.61 -26.87
C LYS A 249 5.96 -0.31 -25.40
N ASP A 250 5.00 -1.00 -24.81
CA ASP A 250 4.54 -0.79 -23.44
C ASP A 250 5.36 -1.63 -22.43
N PRO A 251 6.24 -1.02 -21.61
CA PRO A 251 6.98 -1.76 -20.59
C PRO A 251 6.13 -2.11 -19.36
N TYR A 252 5.03 -1.40 -19.12
CA TYR A 252 4.21 -1.48 -17.90
C TYR A 252 3.10 -2.52 -18.00
N ARG A 253 2.77 -3.00 -19.21
CA ARG A 253 1.70 -3.97 -19.49
C ARG A 253 0.34 -3.45 -19.06
N VAL A 254 -0.02 -2.27 -19.53
CA VAL A 254 -1.28 -1.60 -19.23
C VAL A 254 -2.48 -2.37 -19.78
N GLN A 255 -2.37 -2.87 -21.01
CA GLN A 255 -3.50 -3.46 -21.73
C GLN A 255 -4.09 -4.68 -21.01
N GLY A 256 -5.39 -4.68 -20.69
CA GLY A 256 -6.08 -5.82 -20.09
C GLY A 256 -7.25 -5.43 -19.19
N ILE A 257 -7.77 -6.40 -18.45
CA ILE A 257 -8.86 -6.20 -17.48
C ILE A 257 -8.27 -6.04 -16.08
N TRP A 258 -8.72 -5.00 -15.38
CA TRP A 258 -8.28 -4.64 -14.04
C TRP A 258 -9.47 -4.59 -13.08
N SER A 259 -9.28 -5.07 -11.85
CA SER A 259 -10.21 -4.85 -10.76
C SER A 259 -9.78 -3.60 -9.99
N ARG A 260 -10.71 -2.68 -9.75
CA ARG A 260 -10.51 -1.46 -8.98
C ARG A 260 -11.45 -1.42 -7.78
N ILE A 261 -10.92 -0.93 -6.68
CA ILE A 261 -11.66 -0.54 -5.48
C ILE A 261 -11.51 0.95 -5.26
N VAL A 262 -12.62 1.60 -4.93
CA VAL A 262 -12.65 2.92 -4.31
C VAL A 262 -13.42 2.82 -3.00
N CYS A 263 -12.92 3.46 -1.95
CA CYS A 263 -13.72 3.72 -0.75
C CYS A 263 -13.99 5.22 -0.64
N PHE A 264 -15.13 5.57 -0.05
CA PHE A 264 -15.51 6.96 0.13
C PHE A 264 -16.38 7.15 1.36
N LEU A 265 -16.34 8.35 1.92
CA LEU A 265 -17.25 8.78 2.97
C LEU A 265 -18.46 9.48 2.35
N ASP A 266 -19.58 9.42 3.06
CA ASP A 266 -20.64 10.40 2.83
C ASP A 266 -20.07 11.82 2.93
N TYR A 267 -20.45 12.69 2.00
CA TYR A 267 -19.89 14.04 1.92
C TYR A 267 -20.13 14.85 3.20
N THR A 268 -21.27 14.64 3.88
CA THR A 268 -21.58 15.30 5.16
C THR A 268 -20.57 14.91 6.22
N ASN A 269 -20.26 13.61 6.33
CA ASN A 269 -19.26 13.10 7.28
C ASN A 269 -17.85 13.61 6.96
N LEU A 270 -17.48 13.62 5.67
CA LEU A 270 -16.19 14.16 5.22
C LEU A 270 -16.06 15.66 5.53
N TYR A 271 -17.13 16.41 5.26
CA TYR A 271 -17.17 17.85 5.46
C TYR A 271 -17.03 18.19 6.95
N HIS A 272 -17.80 17.55 7.82
CA HIS A 272 -17.69 17.75 9.27
C HIS A 272 -16.28 17.43 9.80
N PHE A 273 -15.69 16.32 9.34
CA PHE A 273 -14.35 15.91 9.76
C PHE A 273 -13.25 16.95 9.42
N ASN A 274 -13.41 17.67 8.31
CA ASN A 274 -12.40 18.61 7.80
C ASN A 274 -12.68 20.07 8.13
N PHE A 275 -13.95 20.48 8.18
CA PHE A 275 -14.34 21.88 8.14
C PHE A 275 -15.16 22.38 9.32
N ASP A 276 -15.52 21.53 10.29
CA ASP A 276 -16.13 22.00 11.54
C ASP A 276 -15.20 22.94 12.32
N THR A 277 -15.79 23.74 13.22
CA THR A 277 -15.03 24.73 14.02
C THR A 277 -13.88 24.08 14.80
N GLU A 278 -14.10 22.92 15.43
CA GLU A 278 -13.04 22.20 16.13
C GLU A 278 -12.00 21.60 15.17
N ALA A 279 -12.45 21.11 14.02
CA ALA A 279 -11.59 20.56 12.98
C ALA A 279 -10.62 21.61 12.41
N ARG A 280 -11.02 22.89 12.35
CA ARG A 280 -10.20 24.01 11.89
C ARG A 280 -9.23 24.55 12.95
N ARG A 281 -9.46 24.25 14.24
CA ARG A 281 -8.58 24.68 15.33
C ARG A 281 -7.33 23.81 15.47
N LEU A 282 -7.39 22.57 14.97
CA LEU A 282 -6.26 21.64 15.02
C LEU A 282 -5.10 22.13 14.13
N PRO A 283 -3.89 22.26 14.67
CA PRO A 283 -2.69 22.61 13.89
C PRO A 283 -2.47 21.63 12.72
N ALA A 284 -1.98 22.15 11.58
CA ALA A 284 -1.80 21.37 10.36
C ALA A 284 -0.77 20.25 10.49
N ASP A 285 0.20 20.40 11.39
CA ASP A 285 1.25 19.44 11.73
C ASP A 285 0.80 18.37 12.72
N GLU A 286 -0.36 18.55 13.36
CA GLU A 286 -0.93 17.56 14.29
C GLU A 286 -1.92 16.62 13.58
N PRO A 287 -1.83 15.30 13.79
CA PRO A 287 -2.78 14.36 13.20
C PRO A 287 -4.17 14.51 13.82
N ARG A 288 -5.22 14.56 12.98
CA ARG A 288 -6.63 14.54 13.42
C ARG A 288 -6.93 13.28 14.26
N PRO A 289 -7.91 13.27 15.18
CA PRO A 289 -8.29 12.07 15.95
C PRO A 289 -8.76 10.89 15.09
N ALA A 290 -8.94 9.72 15.71
CA ALA A 290 -9.49 8.53 15.04
C ALA A 290 -10.85 8.83 14.37
N LEU A 291 -11.05 8.34 13.15
CA LEU A 291 -12.27 8.56 12.39
C LEU A 291 -13.19 7.33 12.45
N LEU A 292 -14.21 7.42 13.31
CA LEU A 292 -15.19 6.37 13.60
C LEU A 292 -16.50 6.63 12.85
N THR A 293 -16.48 6.44 11.53
CA THR A 293 -17.65 6.55 10.65
C THR A 293 -17.69 5.37 9.69
N ASP A 294 -18.78 5.15 8.97
CA ASP A 294 -18.81 4.09 7.97
C ASP A 294 -18.32 4.60 6.62
N GLU A 295 -17.63 3.73 5.89
CA GLU A 295 -17.21 3.99 4.51
C GLU A 295 -18.08 3.19 3.56
N ALA A 296 -18.41 3.78 2.42
CA ALA A 296 -18.88 3.04 1.28
C ALA A 296 -17.69 2.48 0.49
N ILE A 297 -17.90 1.34 -0.15
CA ILE A 297 -16.95 0.67 -1.04
C ILE A 297 -17.62 0.43 -2.39
N ARG A 298 -16.89 0.63 -3.49
CA ARG A 298 -17.32 0.21 -4.83
C ARG A 298 -16.25 -0.65 -5.49
N HIS A 299 -16.69 -1.77 -6.04
CA HIS A 299 -15.90 -2.60 -6.94
C HIS A 299 -16.19 -2.21 -8.39
N ILE A 300 -15.13 -2.05 -9.17
CA ILE A 300 -15.15 -1.56 -10.54
C ILE A 300 -14.29 -2.49 -11.39
N LEU A 301 -14.76 -2.87 -12.57
CA LEU A 301 -13.95 -3.50 -13.61
C LEU A 301 -13.52 -2.43 -14.60
N MET A 302 -12.23 -2.41 -14.91
CA MET A 302 -11.68 -1.52 -15.94
C MET A 302 -11.15 -2.36 -17.10
N ASP A 303 -11.59 -2.05 -18.30
CA ASP A 303 -10.96 -2.50 -19.54
C ASP A 303 -10.03 -1.37 -20.01
N LEU A 304 -8.73 -1.64 -20.12
CA LEU A 304 -7.73 -0.65 -20.49
C LEU A 304 -7.00 -1.09 -21.77
N ARG A 305 -6.84 -0.16 -22.71
CA ARG A 305 -6.11 -0.34 -23.97
C ARG A 305 -5.07 0.77 -24.13
N VAL A 306 -3.88 0.39 -24.58
CA VAL A 306 -2.82 1.36 -24.89
C VAL A 306 -3.21 2.15 -26.13
N THR A 307 -3.13 3.48 -26.04
CA THR A 307 -3.49 4.38 -27.14
C THR A 307 -2.30 5.11 -27.72
N ASP A 308 -1.24 5.30 -26.93
CA ASP A 308 -0.01 5.93 -27.40
C ASP A 308 1.17 5.60 -26.47
N VAL A 309 2.38 5.68 -26.98
CA VAL A 309 3.62 5.54 -26.20
C VAL A 309 4.61 6.62 -26.61
N THR A 310 4.91 7.52 -25.68
CA THR A 310 5.73 8.71 -25.93
C THR A 310 7.02 8.70 -25.11
N ALA A 311 8.01 9.49 -25.54
CA ALA A 311 9.24 9.69 -24.78
C ALA A 311 8.93 10.28 -23.37
N PRO A 312 9.75 9.98 -22.36
CA PRO A 312 9.62 10.58 -21.03
C PRO A 312 9.79 12.10 -21.07
N GLY A 313 9.03 12.80 -20.23
CA GLY A 313 9.15 14.24 -20.09
C GLY A 313 10.45 14.65 -19.37
N PRO A 314 10.81 15.95 -19.38
CA PRO A 314 12.06 16.42 -18.78
C PRO A 314 12.20 16.17 -17.27
N SER A 315 11.06 16.03 -16.57
CA SER A 315 11.00 15.75 -15.13
C SER A 315 10.77 14.28 -14.79
N ASP A 316 10.56 13.44 -15.81
CA ASP A 316 10.34 12.00 -15.63
C ASP A 316 11.69 11.26 -15.65
N ASN A 317 11.74 10.06 -15.08
CA ASN A 317 12.93 9.23 -15.19
C ASN A 317 13.09 8.73 -16.65
N PRO A 318 14.27 8.91 -17.28
CA PRO A 318 14.47 8.65 -18.70
C PRO A 318 14.55 7.16 -19.06
N ALA A 319 14.54 6.25 -18.07
CA ALA A 319 14.75 4.83 -18.29
C ALA A 319 13.61 4.14 -19.07
N LEU A 320 12.37 4.66 -18.99
CA LEU A 320 11.20 4.08 -19.65
C LEU A 320 10.30 5.16 -20.25
N PRO A 321 9.54 4.85 -21.32
CA PRO A 321 8.58 5.77 -21.93
C PRO A 321 7.38 6.08 -21.02
N VAL A 322 6.56 7.03 -21.46
CA VAL A 322 5.21 7.28 -20.94
C VAL A 322 4.21 6.51 -21.80
N VAL A 323 3.38 5.70 -21.18
CA VAL A 323 2.30 4.96 -21.86
C VAL A 323 0.98 5.66 -21.58
N HIS A 324 0.24 5.97 -22.63
CA HIS A 324 -1.11 6.54 -22.57
C HIS A 324 -2.12 5.45 -22.85
N PHE A 325 -3.25 5.50 -22.14
CA PHE A 325 -4.29 4.50 -22.29
C PHE A 325 -5.68 5.11 -22.18
N LYS A 326 -6.64 4.40 -22.76
CA LYS A 326 -8.08 4.63 -22.63
C LYS A 326 -8.81 3.32 -22.37
N GLY A 327 -10.06 3.42 -21.97
CA GLY A 327 -10.99 2.31 -22.00
C GLY A 327 -12.22 2.60 -21.14
N MET A 328 -12.80 1.55 -20.56
CA MET A 328 -14.10 1.62 -19.89
C MET A 328 -14.02 1.15 -18.45
N SER A 329 -14.76 1.82 -17.56
CA SER A 329 -14.87 1.55 -16.14
C SER A 329 -16.32 1.24 -15.80
N ARG A 330 -16.61 0.01 -15.31
CA ARG A 330 -17.96 -0.48 -15.00
C ARG A 330 -18.07 -0.95 -13.55
N ALA A 331 -19.02 -0.41 -12.78
CA ALA A 331 -19.26 -0.84 -11.41
C ALA A 331 -19.91 -2.24 -11.36
N ILE A 332 -19.43 -3.12 -10.47
CA ILE A 332 -19.94 -4.49 -10.33
C ILE A 332 -21.29 -4.50 -9.60
N ASP A 333 -21.40 -3.75 -8.50
CA ASP A 333 -22.51 -3.87 -7.55
C ASP A 333 -23.60 -2.80 -7.71
N ALA A 334 -23.45 -1.89 -8.68
CA ALA A 334 -24.30 -0.70 -8.81
C ALA A 334 -24.67 -0.38 -10.26
N GLN A 335 -24.89 -1.38 -11.11
CA GLN A 335 -25.17 -1.20 -12.55
C GLN A 335 -26.39 -0.28 -12.86
N TRP A 336 -27.27 -0.06 -11.88
CA TRP A 336 -28.44 0.82 -11.99
C TRP A 336 -28.13 2.31 -11.73
N ASP A 337 -26.95 2.65 -11.20
CA ASP A 337 -26.52 4.04 -10.97
C ASP A 337 -26.04 4.66 -12.29
N PRO A 338 -26.57 5.81 -12.75
CA PRO A 338 -26.09 6.48 -13.96
C PRO A 338 -24.60 6.83 -13.93
N ASN A 339 -23.99 6.91 -12.74
CA ASN A 339 -22.55 7.11 -12.56
C ASN A 339 -21.77 5.79 -12.44
N ALA A 340 -22.39 4.64 -12.69
CA ALA A 340 -21.77 3.32 -12.57
C ALA A 340 -20.76 3.04 -13.67
N ASN A 341 -20.99 3.62 -14.86
CA ASN A 341 -20.16 3.43 -16.03
C ASN A 341 -19.54 4.76 -16.44
N SER A 342 -18.25 4.73 -16.78
CA SER A 342 -17.52 5.88 -17.29
C SER A 342 -16.44 5.41 -18.25
N GLY A 343 -16.12 6.24 -19.24
CA GLY A 343 -14.83 6.17 -19.90
C GLY A 343 -13.71 6.44 -18.90
N ILE A 344 -12.55 5.85 -19.12
CA ILE A 344 -11.35 6.12 -18.34
C ILE A 344 -10.19 6.37 -19.28
N ARG A 345 -9.37 7.37 -18.95
CA ARG A 345 -8.10 7.61 -19.65
C ARG A 345 -7.00 7.88 -18.65
N GLY A 346 -5.76 7.65 -19.03
CA GLY A 346 -4.67 7.83 -18.09
C GLY A 346 -3.30 7.71 -18.70
N THR A 347 -2.30 7.83 -17.82
CA THR A 347 -0.89 7.68 -18.17
C THR A 347 -0.17 6.83 -17.13
N VAL A 348 0.83 6.08 -17.61
CA VAL A 348 1.76 5.32 -16.78
C VAL A 348 3.18 5.75 -17.12
N ARG A 349 3.97 6.05 -16.09
CA ARG A 349 5.36 6.49 -16.23
C ARG A 349 6.16 6.19 -14.97
N LEU A 350 7.48 6.35 -15.03
CA LEU A 350 8.32 6.35 -13.85
C LEU A 350 8.31 7.71 -13.13
N THR A 351 8.31 7.69 -11.80
CA THR A 351 8.72 8.82 -10.97
C THR A 351 10.21 9.10 -11.17
N ALA A 352 10.72 10.23 -10.67
CA ALA A 352 12.15 10.53 -10.69
C ALA A 352 13.00 9.45 -9.98
N GLU A 353 12.48 8.82 -8.92
CA GLU A 353 13.17 7.75 -8.16
C GLU A 353 12.95 6.34 -8.73
N GLY A 354 12.07 6.19 -9.73
CA GLY A 354 11.88 4.94 -10.46
C GLY A 354 10.68 4.08 -10.03
N GLU A 355 9.80 4.58 -9.18
CA GLU A 355 8.50 3.94 -8.95
C GLU A 355 7.58 4.11 -10.16
N VAL A 356 6.73 3.13 -10.43
CA VAL A 356 5.75 3.22 -11.52
C VAL A 356 4.53 3.98 -11.05
N ARG A 357 4.35 5.20 -11.55
CA ARG A 357 3.23 6.09 -11.25
C ARG A 357 2.12 5.93 -12.29
N TRP A 358 0.90 5.85 -11.80
CA TRP A 358 -0.32 5.75 -12.58
C TRP A 358 -1.21 6.94 -12.30
N GLN A 359 -1.71 7.57 -13.37
CA GLN A 359 -2.70 8.64 -13.29
C GLN A 359 -3.91 8.26 -14.12
N THR A 360 -5.11 8.43 -13.58
CA THR A 360 -6.34 8.16 -14.31
C THR A 360 -7.35 9.30 -14.17
N ILE A 361 -8.19 9.47 -15.18
CA ILE A 361 -9.29 10.43 -15.22
C ILE A 361 -10.54 9.68 -15.68
N SER A 362 -11.62 9.75 -14.90
CA SER A 362 -12.94 9.24 -15.26
C SER A 362 -13.69 10.29 -16.08
N VAL A 363 -14.26 9.84 -17.21
CA VAL A 363 -14.99 10.66 -18.18
C VAL A 363 -16.41 10.07 -18.34
N PHE A 364 -17.41 10.87 -18.01
CA PHE A 364 -18.82 10.47 -18.05
C PHE A 364 -19.45 10.83 -19.40
N GLN A 365 -20.69 10.39 -19.62
CA GLN A 365 -21.44 10.67 -20.85
C GLN A 365 -21.41 12.17 -21.19
N GLY A 366 -21.14 12.50 -22.45
CA GLY A 366 -20.96 13.88 -22.90
C GLY A 366 -19.56 14.47 -22.65
N GLY A 367 -18.56 13.64 -22.34
CA GLY A 367 -17.16 14.05 -22.21
C GLY A 367 -16.81 14.73 -20.88
N GLU A 368 -17.70 14.70 -19.88
CA GLU A 368 -17.48 15.37 -18.61
C GLU A 368 -16.48 14.61 -17.74
N GLU A 369 -15.30 15.18 -17.52
CA GLU A 369 -14.37 14.71 -16.49
C GLU A 369 -14.99 14.92 -15.11
N ARG A 370 -14.80 13.97 -14.18
CA ARG A 370 -15.32 14.14 -12.82
C ARG A 370 -14.36 13.71 -11.73
N TRP A 371 -13.73 12.56 -11.91
CA TRP A 371 -12.84 11.99 -10.91
C TRP A 371 -11.44 11.82 -11.47
N ARG A 372 -10.45 12.09 -10.64
CA ARG A 372 -9.04 11.79 -10.91
C ARG A 372 -8.52 10.81 -9.88
N SER A 373 -7.47 10.10 -10.24
CA SER A 373 -6.65 9.39 -9.26
C SER A 373 -5.20 9.39 -9.64
N ASP A 374 -4.36 9.29 -8.61
CA ASP A 374 -2.92 9.22 -8.70
C ASP A 374 -2.42 8.15 -7.73
N GLY A 375 -1.52 7.29 -8.18
CA GLY A 375 -1.07 6.15 -7.39
C GLY A 375 0.23 5.56 -7.89
N ILE A 376 0.79 4.64 -7.10
CA ILE A 376 2.02 3.93 -7.43
C ILE A 376 1.78 2.43 -7.50
N GLN A 377 2.49 1.74 -8.39
CA GLN A 377 2.49 0.29 -8.46
C GLN A 377 3.37 -0.27 -7.35
N VAL A 378 2.74 -0.93 -6.37
CA VAL A 378 3.47 -1.54 -5.26
C VAL A 378 4.24 -2.77 -5.81
N GLY A 379 5.51 -2.93 -5.44
CA GLY A 379 6.38 -3.97 -5.99
C GLY A 379 7.03 -3.61 -7.34
N GLY A 380 6.71 -2.45 -7.92
CA GLY A 380 7.43 -1.92 -9.07
C GLY A 380 6.96 -2.45 -10.43
N LEU A 381 7.86 -2.40 -11.42
CA LEU A 381 7.55 -2.68 -12.83
C LEU A 381 7.00 -4.10 -13.01
N ARG A 382 5.82 -4.21 -13.63
CA ARG A 382 5.11 -5.48 -13.94
C ARG A 382 4.76 -6.33 -12.71
N SER A 383 4.84 -5.77 -11.50
CA SER A 383 4.36 -6.39 -10.28
C SER A 383 2.83 -6.55 -10.33
N PRO A 384 2.27 -7.76 -10.21
CA PRO A 384 0.82 -7.97 -10.19
C PRO A 384 0.16 -7.52 -8.88
N ARG A 385 0.93 -7.06 -7.87
CA ARG A 385 0.42 -6.48 -6.62
C ARG A 385 -0.60 -5.36 -6.83
N GLY A 386 -0.48 -4.66 -7.95
CA GLY A 386 -1.37 -3.57 -8.35
C GLY A 386 -0.91 -2.19 -7.90
N VAL A 387 -1.76 -1.23 -8.21
CA VAL A 387 -1.59 0.20 -7.96
C VAL A 387 -2.35 0.59 -6.70
N VAL A 388 -1.72 1.37 -5.84
CA VAL A 388 -2.32 1.93 -4.63
C VAL A 388 -2.17 3.45 -4.66
N GLY A 389 -3.25 4.17 -4.36
CA GLY A 389 -3.23 5.61 -4.38
C GLY A 389 -4.52 6.27 -3.90
N THR A 390 -4.73 7.49 -4.34
CA THR A 390 -5.87 8.32 -3.95
C THR A 390 -6.72 8.64 -5.17
N TRP A 391 -8.02 8.78 -4.97
CA TRP A 391 -8.94 9.39 -5.91
C TRP A 391 -9.44 10.72 -5.34
N PHE A 392 -9.78 11.66 -6.20
CA PHE A 392 -10.18 13.01 -5.82
C PHE A 392 -10.96 13.72 -6.94
N ASP A 393 -11.55 14.87 -6.60
CA ASP A 393 -12.25 15.75 -7.54
C ASP A 393 -11.34 16.21 -8.69
N LYS A 394 -11.86 16.24 -9.92
CA LYS A 394 -11.09 16.60 -11.12
C LYS A 394 -10.42 17.98 -11.08
N ASP A 395 -11.02 18.94 -10.39
CA ASP A 395 -10.60 20.33 -10.38
C ASP A 395 -9.65 20.64 -9.22
N PHE A 396 -9.26 19.62 -8.42
CA PHE A 396 -8.50 19.79 -7.20
C PHE A 396 -9.19 20.76 -6.22
N ASP A 397 -10.53 20.74 -6.17
CA ASP A 397 -11.30 21.55 -5.23
C ASP A 397 -10.93 21.13 -3.80
N VAL A 398 -10.38 22.08 -3.03
CA VAL A 398 -10.00 21.90 -1.61
C VAL A 398 -11.16 21.49 -0.71
N HIS A 399 -12.40 21.71 -1.15
CA HIS A 399 -13.63 21.23 -0.49
C HIS A 399 -14.20 19.95 -1.13
N GLY A 400 -13.66 19.56 -2.28
CA GLY A 400 -14.02 18.36 -3.00
C GLY A 400 -13.63 17.08 -2.26
N PRO A 401 -14.29 15.96 -2.57
CA PRO A 401 -14.00 14.69 -1.93
C PRO A 401 -12.65 14.13 -2.39
N ALA A 402 -11.99 13.43 -1.48
CA ALA A 402 -10.82 12.61 -1.77
C ALA A 402 -10.86 11.33 -0.93
N GLY A 403 -10.27 10.26 -1.42
CA GLY A 403 -10.28 8.98 -0.72
C GLY A 403 -9.33 7.95 -1.32
N PRO A 404 -9.31 6.73 -0.75
CA PRO A 404 -8.41 5.67 -1.17
C PRO A 404 -8.89 4.96 -2.43
N THR A 405 -7.95 4.61 -3.31
CA THR A 405 -8.20 3.70 -4.44
C THR A 405 -7.07 2.71 -4.60
N ALA A 406 -7.39 1.52 -5.07
CA ALA A 406 -6.41 0.55 -5.52
C ALA A 406 -6.96 -0.23 -6.70
N PHE A 407 -6.09 -0.69 -7.59
CA PHE A 407 -6.48 -1.54 -8.69
C PHE A 407 -5.37 -2.50 -9.11
N TRP A 408 -5.72 -3.71 -9.52
CA TRP A 408 -4.77 -4.74 -9.95
C TRP A 408 -5.32 -5.49 -11.16
N LYS A 409 -4.40 -6.02 -11.95
CA LYS A 409 -4.74 -6.70 -13.19
C LYS A 409 -5.30 -8.09 -12.89
N ILE A 410 -6.39 -8.45 -13.56
CA ILE A 410 -7.06 -9.76 -13.39
C ILE A 410 -7.07 -10.58 -14.68
N SER A 411 -6.84 -9.95 -15.84
CA SER A 411 -6.69 -10.61 -17.15
C SER A 411 -5.84 -9.77 -18.08
N ASP A 412 -5.01 -10.41 -18.91
CA ASP A 412 -4.37 -9.79 -20.08
C ASP A 412 -5.27 -9.85 -21.33
N GLU A 413 -6.22 -10.78 -21.36
CA GLU A 413 -7.16 -10.94 -22.48
C GLU A 413 -8.24 -9.86 -22.40
N ILE A 414 -8.40 -9.12 -23.49
CA ILE A 414 -9.52 -8.21 -23.70
C ILE A 414 -10.49 -8.92 -24.66
N PRO A 415 -11.79 -8.97 -24.36
CA PRO A 415 -12.77 -9.49 -25.32
C PRO A 415 -12.66 -8.77 -26.66
N ASP A 416 -12.74 -9.52 -27.76
CA ASP A 416 -12.78 -8.94 -29.11
C ASP A 416 -13.98 -8.00 -29.24
N SER A 417 -13.70 -6.78 -29.70
CA SER A 417 -14.61 -5.62 -29.70
C SER A 417 -15.60 -5.64 -30.87
N ASP A 418 -16.16 -6.80 -31.22
CA ASP A 418 -17.10 -6.89 -32.35
C ASP A 418 -18.54 -6.47 -31.98
N ASP A 419 -18.82 -6.13 -30.71
CA ASP A 419 -20.17 -5.81 -30.21
C ASP A 419 -20.30 -4.46 -29.44
N GLU A 420 -19.25 -3.62 -29.31
CA GLU A 420 -19.28 -2.37 -28.50
C GLU A 420 -19.14 -1.05 -29.31
N ASP A 421 -19.27 -1.08 -30.64
CA ASP A 421 -19.13 0.11 -31.54
C ASP A 421 -20.20 1.21 -31.32
N ASP A 422 -21.28 0.96 -30.56
CA ASP A 422 -22.33 1.96 -30.30
C ASP A 422 -22.12 2.76 -28.98
N THR A 423 -21.08 2.48 -28.18
CA THR A 423 -20.90 3.14 -26.87
C THR A 423 -19.66 4.02 -26.72
N GLU A 424 -18.61 3.83 -27.52
CA GLU A 424 -17.40 4.65 -27.41
C GLU A 424 -17.64 6.12 -27.80
N ASP A 425 -18.45 6.37 -28.84
CA ASP A 425 -18.72 7.73 -29.33
C ASP A 425 -19.49 8.60 -28.32
N ASP A 426 -20.37 8.00 -27.51
CA ASP A 426 -21.21 8.71 -26.53
C ASP A 426 -20.44 9.17 -25.28
N PHE A 427 -19.37 8.46 -24.89
CA PHE A 427 -18.56 8.82 -23.71
C PHE A 427 -17.49 9.86 -24.03
N TRP A 428 -16.95 9.85 -25.24
CA TRP A 428 -15.81 10.68 -25.60
C TRP A 428 -16.16 12.01 -26.27
N GLY A 429 -17.43 12.22 -26.64
CA GLY A 429 -17.97 13.52 -27.04
C GLY A 429 -17.08 14.26 -28.06
N HIS A 430 -17.14 13.85 -29.32
CA HIS A 430 -16.41 14.50 -30.41
C HIS A 430 -16.92 15.92 -30.72
#